data_AF-A0A9P9XFR8-F1
#
_entry.id   AF-A0A9P9XFR8-F1
#
_cell.length_a   1.000
_cell.length_b   1.000
_cell.length_c   1.000
_cell.angle_alpha   90.00
_cell.angle_beta   90.00
_cell.angle_gamma   90.00
#
_symmetry.space_group_name_H-M   'P 1'
#
loop_
_entity.id
_entity.type
_entity.pdbx_description
1 polymer ?
#
loop_
_entity_poly.entity_id
_entity_poly.type
_entity_poly.pdbx_seq_one_letter_code
_entity_poly.pdbx_strand_id
1 'polypeptide(L)'
;MKTSAVILALVATATSSAIPSEPRDVEVKYAPLPFPIGEAGWVGVLEEGGPVVEVWGSDLLDIEAKVQEQHGTSIFNGTVDVDGTPATPEVAAAFYNEAQNAKRSLEKRAPNCFEKWGKVDGFQVNTGVNNLRAVNGGCKVRARQCIRTQCVGEAAIALCNDNYYDLEVSCGHVADLAQAIAHDCIWVDICSDPKQPAHICKTWSAGQNFDGSHNVIVGNCGAVSSSGQPVKA
;
A
#
# COMPACT_ATOMS: atom_id res chain seq x y z
N MET A 1 -43.04 74.16 0.42
CA MET A 1 -43.25 73.12 1.46
C MET A 1 -42.14 72.09 1.31
N LYS A 2 -41.29 71.94 2.33
CA LYS A 2 -40.16 71.00 2.33
C LYS A 2 -40.65 69.62 2.76
N THR A 3 -40.46 68.60 1.93
CA THR A 3 -40.63 67.20 2.32
C THR A 3 -39.26 66.62 2.63
N SER A 4 -39.03 66.28 3.90
CA SER A 4 -37.87 65.51 4.34
C SER A 4 -38.24 64.02 4.34
N ALA A 5 -37.50 63.21 3.58
CA ALA A 5 -37.56 61.76 3.67
C ALA A 5 -36.46 61.27 4.61
N VAL A 6 -36.84 60.56 5.67
CA VAL A 6 -35.93 59.86 6.59
C VAL A 6 -35.75 58.44 6.04
N ILE A 7 -34.51 58.08 5.69
CA ILE A 7 -34.13 56.72 5.29
C ILE A 7 -33.68 55.98 6.55
N LEU A 8 -34.47 54.99 7.00
CA LEU A 8 -34.04 54.03 8.01
C LEU A 8 -33.20 52.93 7.34
N ALA A 9 -31.93 52.84 7.72
CA ALA A 9 -31.09 51.69 7.39
C ALA A 9 -31.29 50.58 8.44
N LEU A 10 -31.85 49.44 8.03
CA LEU A 10 -31.81 48.21 8.83
C LEU A 10 -30.44 47.55 8.66
N VAL A 11 -29.69 47.44 9.75
CA VAL A 11 -28.48 46.61 9.82
C VAL A 11 -28.91 45.24 10.37
N ALA A 12 -28.91 44.21 9.51
CA ALA A 12 -29.12 42.84 9.93
C ALA A 12 -27.78 42.25 10.41
N THR A 13 -27.63 42.02 11.72
CA THR A 13 -26.50 41.28 12.28
C THR A 13 -26.74 39.78 12.11
N ALA A 14 -26.08 39.17 11.14
CA ALA A 14 -26.03 37.71 11.02
C ALA A 14 -25.08 37.16 12.10
N THR A 15 -25.64 36.55 13.14
CA THR A 15 -24.85 35.75 14.09
C THR A 15 -24.51 34.41 13.42
N SER A 16 -23.31 34.32 12.84
CA SER A 16 -22.75 33.05 12.38
C SER A 16 -22.49 32.17 13.61
N SER A 17 -23.35 31.18 13.85
CA SER A 17 -23.06 30.12 14.83
C SER A 17 -22.05 29.18 14.20
N ALA A 18 -20.77 29.41 14.47
CA ALA A 18 -19.72 28.46 14.17
C ALA A 18 -19.86 27.28 15.13
N ILE A 19 -20.40 26.17 14.63
CA ILE A 19 -20.34 24.87 15.31
C ILE A 19 -18.86 24.44 15.27
N PRO A 20 -18.18 24.24 16.41
CA PRO A 20 -16.83 23.71 16.42
C PRO A 20 -16.92 22.24 15.99
N SER A 21 -16.52 21.94 14.76
CA SER A 21 -16.18 20.57 14.37
C SER A 21 -14.71 20.35 14.72
N GLU A 22 -14.42 19.98 15.97
CA GLU A 22 -13.12 19.37 16.26
C GLU A 22 -13.13 17.96 15.67
N PRO A 23 -12.28 17.64 14.68
CA PRO A 23 -12.03 16.26 14.34
C PRO A 23 -11.39 15.63 15.57
N ARG A 24 -12.08 14.69 16.21
CA ARG A 24 -11.42 13.78 17.15
C ARG A 24 -10.51 12.90 16.31
N ASP A 25 -9.25 13.28 16.23
CA ASP A 25 -8.18 12.38 15.84
C ASP A 25 -8.12 11.27 16.90
N VAL A 26 -8.93 10.23 16.72
CA VAL A 26 -8.82 9.01 17.49
C VAL A 26 -7.54 8.35 17.03
N GLU A 27 -6.48 8.43 17.84
CA GLU A 27 -5.22 7.74 17.60
C GLU A 27 -5.48 6.23 17.51
N VAL A 28 -5.51 5.70 16.29
CA VAL A 28 -5.69 4.27 16.06
C VAL A 28 -4.38 3.57 16.42
N LYS A 29 -4.37 2.88 17.55
CA LYS A 29 -3.18 2.15 18.03
C LYS A 29 -3.05 0.81 17.32
N TYR A 30 -2.15 0.72 16.35
CA TYR A 30 -1.77 -0.53 15.69
C TYR A 30 -0.73 -1.30 16.51
N ALA A 31 -0.58 -2.60 16.23
CA ALA A 31 0.55 -3.35 16.79
C ALA A 31 1.88 -2.84 16.21
N PRO A 32 2.98 -2.89 16.98
CA PRO A 32 4.29 -2.54 16.46
C PRO A 32 4.77 -3.60 15.48
N LEU A 33 5.41 -3.17 14.39
CA LEU A 33 6.10 -4.06 13.46
C LEU A 33 7.20 -4.87 14.16
N PRO A 34 7.56 -6.05 13.64
CA PRO A 34 8.62 -6.89 14.23
C PRO A 34 9.99 -6.20 14.23
N PHE A 35 10.22 -5.29 13.27
CA PHE A 35 11.45 -4.52 13.09
C PHE A 35 11.14 -3.06 12.75
N PRO A 36 12.07 -2.13 13.03
CA PRO A 36 11.92 -0.72 12.63
C PRO A 36 11.82 -0.57 11.10
N ILE A 37 11.07 0.45 10.65
CA ILE A 37 11.01 0.82 9.24
C ILE A 37 12.28 1.56 8.83
N GLY A 38 12.94 1.06 7.79
CA GLY A 38 14.09 1.68 7.14
C GLY A 38 13.78 2.16 5.72
N GLU A 39 14.83 2.59 5.01
CA GLU A 39 14.72 2.90 3.58
C GLU A 39 14.41 1.63 2.78
N ALA A 40 13.48 1.74 1.83
CA ALA A 40 13.29 0.74 0.80
C ALA A 40 14.48 0.78 -0.17
N GLY A 41 14.95 -0.39 -0.58
CA GLY A 41 15.94 -0.54 -1.64
C GLY A 41 15.35 -1.23 -2.86
N TRP A 42 15.83 -0.86 -4.03
CA TRP A 42 15.59 -1.56 -5.29
C TRP A 42 16.93 -1.92 -5.91
N VAL A 43 17.03 -3.13 -6.46
CA VAL A 43 18.20 -3.61 -7.20
C VAL A 43 17.74 -4.15 -8.55
N GLY A 44 18.35 -3.70 -9.64
CA GLY A 44 17.98 -4.20 -10.96
C GLY A 44 18.81 -3.61 -12.08
N VAL A 45 18.40 -3.90 -13.31
CA VAL A 45 19.04 -3.40 -14.53
C VAL A 45 18.09 -2.43 -15.20
N LEU A 46 18.56 -1.20 -15.45
CA LEU A 46 17.74 -0.10 -15.98
C LEU A 46 17.63 -0.09 -17.51
N GLU A 47 18.64 -0.64 -18.20
CA GLU A 47 18.73 -0.72 -19.66
C GLU A 47 19.27 -2.09 -20.06
N GLU A 48 18.80 -2.66 -21.17
CA GLU A 48 19.22 -3.99 -21.61
C GLU A 48 20.76 -4.07 -21.79
N GLY A 49 21.38 -5.01 -21.08
CA GLY A 49 22.85 -5.18 -21.07
C GLY A 49 23.61 -4.18 -20.19
N GLY A 50 22.91 -3.29 -19.47
CA GLY A 50 23.49 -2.34 -18.52
C GLY A 50 23.95 -2.99 -17.20
N PRO A 51 24.66 -2.22 -16.35
CA PRO A 51 25.07 -2.69 -15.03
C PRO A 51 23.85 -2.85 -14.10
N VAL A 52 24.01 -3.69 -13.08
CA VAL A 52 23.08 -3.72 -11.94
C VAL A 52 23.25 -2.44 -11.12
N VAL A 53 22.16 -1.75 -10.88
CA VAL A 53 22.07 -0.51 -10.10
C VAL A 53 21.28 -0.79 -8.83
N GLU A 54 21.65 -0.10 -7.75
CA GLU A 54 20.96 -0.12 -6.47
C GLU A 54 20.51 1.30 -6.12
N VAL A 55 19.22 1.46 -5.80
CA VAL A 55 18.61 2.75 -5.47
C VAL A 55 17.83 2.62 -4.17
N TRP A 56 17.99 3.59 -3.26
CA TRP A 56 17.30 3.61 -1.96
C TRP A 56 16.35 4.81 -1.85
N GLY A 57 15.24 4.62 -1.16
CA GLY A 57 14.23 5.64 -0.93
C GLY A 57 13.27 5.33 0.21
N SER A 58 12.26 6.17 0.41
CA SER A 58 11.26 5.94 1.46
C SER A 58 10.32 4.78 1.15
N ASP A 59 10.06 4.54 -0.14
CA ASP A 59 9.27 3.45 -0.70
C ASP A 59 9.59 3.32 -2.20
N LEU A 60 8.94 2.39 -2.91
CA LEU A 60 9.20 2.15 -4.33
C LEU A 60 8.75 3.32 -5.23
N LEU A 61 7.82 4.15 -4.80
CA LEU A 61 7.39 5.33 -5.56
C LEU A 61 8.44 6.45 -5.48
N ASP A 62 9.06 6.64 -4.32
CA ASP A 62 10.22 7.54 -4.17
C ASP A 62 11.42 7.03 -4.99
N ILE A 63 11.67 5.71 -4.99
CA ILE A 63 12.70 5.11 -5.85
C ILE A 63 12.40 5.36 -7.33
N GLU A 64 11.17 5.14 -7.78
CA GLU A 64 10.77 5.40 -9.17
C GLU A 64 11.02 6.86 -9.55
N ALA A 65 10.63 7.82 -8.70
CA ALA A 65 10.88 9.23 -8.96
C ALA A 65 12.38 9.53 -9.12
N LYS A 66 13.23 8.96 -8.26
CA LYS A 66 14.69 9.09 -8.37
C LYS A 66 15.26 8.47 -9.63
N VAL A 67 14.76 7.29 -10.03
CA VAL A 67 15.21 6.60 -11.24
C VAL A 67 14.79 7.37 -12.49
N GLN A 68 13.56 7.89 -12.54
CA GLN A 68 13.11 8.76 -13.62
C GLN A 68 13.97 10.03 -13.75
N GLU A 69 14.27 10.69 -12.62
CA GLU A 69 15.08 11.91 -12.61
C GLU A 69 16.53 11.66 -13.07
N GLN A 70 17.15 10.58 -12.59
CA GLN A 70 18.58 10.33 -12.79
C GLN A 70 18.88 9.59 -14.09
N HIS A 71 17.94 8.77 -14.57
CA HIS A 71 18.17 7.84 -15.67
C HIS A 71 17.14 7.97 -16.80
N GLY A 72 16.06 8.73 -16.63
CA GLY A 72 15.04 8.91 -17.68
C GLY A 72 14.28 7.62 -18.04
N THR A 73 14.29 6.64 -17.14
CA THR A 73 13.64 5.32 -17.30
C THR A 73 12.79 4.99 -16.06
N SER A 74 12.15 3.82 -16.04
CA SER A 74 11.25 3.38 -14.97
C SER A 74 11.70 2.05 -14.39
N ILE A 75 11.54 1.88 -13.07
CA ILE A 75 11.62 0.56 -12.43
C ILE A 75 10.38 -0.29 -12.73
N PHE A 76 9.30 0.31 -13.23
CA PHE A 76 8.10 -0.40 -13.66
C PHE A 76 8.19 -0.78 -15.14
N ASN A 77 7.81 -2.00 -15.46
CA ASN A 77 7.84 -2.54 -16.82
C ASN A 77 6.65 -2.09 -17.71
N GLY A 78 5.85 -1.12 -17.25
CA GLY A 78 4.71 -0.58 -18.00
C GLY A 78 3.53 -1.54 -18.17
N THR A 79 3.52 -2.67 -17.46
CA THR A 79 2.44 -3.67 -17.55
C THR A 79 1.21 -3.29 -16.73
N VAL A 80 1.29 -2.26 -15.89
CA VAL A 80 0.16 -1.70 -15.13
C VAL A 80 0.06 -0.19 -15.34
N ASP A 81 -1.14 0.36 -15.21
CA ASP A 81 -1.36 1.80 -15.10
C ASP A 81 -1.12 2.32 -13.67
N VAL A 82 -1.37 3.63 -13.47
CA VAL A 82 -1.18 4.31 -12.18
C VAL A 82 -2.05 3.75 -11.05
N ASP A 83 -3.16 3.09 -11.38
CA ASP A 83 -4.09 2.48 -10.43
C ASP A 83 -3.80 0.97 -10.24
N GLY A 84 -2.68 0.48 -10.79
CA GLY A 84 -2.30 -0.93 -10.80
C GLY A 84 -3.21 -1.80 -11.66
N THR A 85 -3.96 -1.20 -12.59
CA THR A 85 -4.78 -1.92 -13.56
C THR A 85 -3.86 -2.50 -14.62
N PRO A 86 -3.93 -3.82 -14.89
CA PRO A 86 -3.15 -4.43 -15.97
C PRO A 86 -3.43 -3.76 -17.31
N ALA A 87 -2.38 -3.46 -18.08
CA ALA A 87 -2.47 -2.76 -19.35
C ALA A 87 -3.23 -3.55 -20.43
N THR A 88 -3.28 -4.88 -20.32
CA THR A 88 -4.04 -5.75 -21.22
C THR A 88 -4.70 -6.93 -20.47
N PRO A 89 -5.73 -7.56 -21.05
CA PRO A 89 -6.31 -8.79 -20.50
C PRO A 89 -5.29 -9.93 -20.37
N GLU A 90 -4.30 -10.01 -21.27
CA GLU A 90 -3.22 -11.00 -21.21
C GLU A 90 -2.32 -10.78 -19.99
N VAL A 91 -1.98 -9.52 -19.68
CA VAL A 91 -1.25 -9.18 -18.45
C VAL A 91 -2.09 -9.53 -17.22
N ALA A 92 -3.38 -9.18 -17.22
CA ALA A 92 -4.28 -9.52 -16.12
C ALA A 92 -4.33 -11.05 -15.90
N ALA A 93 -4.41 -11.83 -16.98
CA ALA A 93 -4.38 -13.29 -16.93
C ALA A 93 -3.02 -13.83 -16.45
N ALA A 94 -1.91 -13.22 -16.86
CA ALA A 94 -0.57 -13.58 -16.40
C ALA A 94 -0.43 -13.37 -14.89
N PHE A 95 -0.85 -12.21 -14.36
CA PHE A 95 -0.85 -11.94 -12.92
C PHE A 95 -1.77 -12.90 -12.17
N TYR A 96 -2.97 -13.16 -12.68
CA TYR A 96 -3.86 -14.15 -12.08
C TYR A 96 -3.21 -15.55 -12.05
N ASN A 97 -2.59 -15.99 -13.14
CA ASN A 97 -1.96 -17.31 -13.21
C ASN A 97 -0.75 -17.42 -12.27
N GLU A 98 0.09 -16.39 -12.21
CA GLU A 98 1.21 -16.32 -11.29
C GLU A 98 0.71 -16.31 -9.83
N ALA A 99 -0.37 -15.58 -9.52
CA ALA A 99 -1.03 -15.64 -8.21
C ALA A 99 -1.53 -17.05 -7.86
N GLN A 100 -2.13 -17.77 -8.80
CA GLN A 100 -2.57 -19.16 -8.60
C GLN A 100 -1.39 -20.14 -8.47
N ASN A 101 -0.29 -19.90 -9.19
CA ASN A 101 0.93 -20.70 -9.07
C ASN A 101 1.60 -20.49 -7.71
N ALA A 102 1.70 -19.23 -7.27
CA ALA A 102 2.18 -18.87 -5.96
C ALA A 102 1.32 -19.50 -4.86
N LYS A 103 0.00 -19.47 -4.97
CA LYS A 103 -0.88 -20.18 -4.05
C LYS A 103 -0.51 -21.65 -3.93
N ARG A 104 -0.35 -22.36 -5.06
CA ARG A 104 0.03 -23.78 -5.08
C ARG A 104 1.42 -24.03 -4.47
N SER A 105 2.37 -23.13 -4.65
CA SER A 105 3.71 -23.26 -4.04
C SER A 105 3.70 -22.92 -2.55
N LEU A 106 2.77 -22.08 -2.10
CA LEU A 106 2.58 -21.61 -0.73
C LEU A 106 1.55 -22.41 0.07
N GLU A 107 0.88 -23.43 -0.48
CA GLU A 107 -0.08 -24.29 0.25
C GLU A 107 0.51 -24.96 1.52
N LYS A 108 1.85 -25.00 1.66
CA LYS A 108 2.55 -25.48 2.87
C LYS A 108 2.79 -24.38 3.92
N ARG A 109 2.47 -23.12 3.62
CA ARG A 109 2.74 -21.90 4.39
C ARG A 109 1.49 -21.03 4.41
N ALA A 110 0.53 -21.40 5.25
CA ALA A 110 -0.69 -20.60 5.42
C ALA A 110 -0.34 -19.22 6.00
N PRO A 111 -0.88 -18.13 5.43
CA PRO A 111 -0.72 -16.81 6.01
C PRO A 111 -1.39 -16.77 7.39
N ASN A 112 -0.82 -15.98 8.29
CA ASN A 112 -1.42 -15.70 9.59
C ASN A 112 -2.40 -14.53 9.44
N CYS A 113 -3.69 -14.86 9.47
CA CYS A 113 -4.78 -13.89 9.31
C CYS A 113 -5.15 -13.26 10.65
N PHE A 114 -4.95 -11.94 10.77
CA PHE A 114 -5.40 -11.18 11.94
C PHE A 114 -5.38 -9.68 11.63
N GLU A 115 -6.13 -8.92 12.42
CA GLU A 115 -6.48 -7.52 12.13
C GLU A 115 -5.56 -6.49 12.79
N LYS A 116 -4.55 -6.93 13.57
CA LYS A 116 -3.70 -6.05 14.41
C LYS A 116 -2.87 -5.02 13.62
N TRP A 117 -2.69 -5.26 12.32
CA TRP A 117 -2.05 -4.34 11.37
C TRP A 117 -3.04 -3.36 10.74
N GLY A 118 -4.31 -3.39 11.13
CA GLY A 118 -5.40 -2.62 10.52
C GLY A 118 -5.96 -3.30 9.27
N LYS A 119 -7.26 -3.61 9.28
CA LYS A 119 -7.98 -4.08 8.09
C LYS A 119 -8.01 -3.00 7.03
N VAL A 120 -7.72 -3.39 5.80
CA VAL A 120 -7.68 -2.48 4.64
C VAL A 120 -8.47 -3.06 3.48
N ASP A 121 -8.91 -2.19 2.58
CA ASP A 121 -9.69 -2.59 1.41
C ASP A 121 -8.94 -3.61 0.55
N GLY A 122 -9.57 -4.76 0.29
CA GLY A 122 -8.98 -5.84 -0.50
C GLY A 122 -8.65 -5.44 -1.93
N PHE A 123 -9.39 -4.50 -2.54
CA PHE A 123 -9.07 -3.96 -3.85
C PHE A 123 -7.74 -3.21 -3.84
N GLN A 124 -7.51 -2.38 -2.83
CA GLN A 124 -6.27 -1.62 -2.69
C GLN A 124 -5.06 -2.52 -2.46
N VAL A 125 -5.24 -3.62 -1.71
CA VAL A 125 -4.19 -4.65 -1.55
C VAL A 125 -3.83 -5.27 -2.90
N ASN A 126 -4.83 -5.64 -3.71
CA ASN A 126 -4.58 -6.24 -5.03
C ASN A 126 -3.91 -5.26 -6.00
N THR A 127 -4.26 -3.97 -5.97
CA THR A 127 -3.52 -2.93 -6.70
C THR A 127 -2.05 -2.90 -6.27
N GLY A 128 -1.76 -2.94 -4.96
CA GLY A 128 -0.38 -3.03 -4.46
C GLY A 128 0.36 -4.29 -4.94
N VAL A 129 -0.33 -5.43 -4.98
CA VAL A 129 0.22 -6.69 -5.53
C VAL A 129 0.58 -6.52 -7.01
N ASN A 130 -0.32 -5.95 -7.82
CA ASN A 130 -0.08 -5.72 -9.24
C ASN A 130 1.10 -4.77 -9.48
N ASN A 131 1.19 -3.68 -8.71
CA ASN A 131 2.30 -2.75 -8.75
C ASN A 131 3.64 -3.46 -8.45
N LEU A 132 3.69 -4.32 -7.44
CA LEU A 132 4.90 -5.09 -7.12
C LEU A 132 5.32 -6.05 -8.24
N ARG A 133 4.35 -6.66 -8.95
CA ARG A 133 4.63 -7.52 -10.12
C ARG A 133 5.13 -6.74 -11.32
N ALA A 134 4.73 -5.48 -11.44
CA ALA A 134 5.19 -4.60 -12.49
C ALA A 134 6.63 -4.07 -12.25
N VAL A 135 7.16 -4.18 -11.03
CA VAL A 135 8.55 -3.78 -10.74
C VAL A 135 9.51 -4.78 -11.38
N ASN A 136 10.37 -4.28 -12.26
CA ASN A 136 11.49 -5.03 -12.81
C ASN A 136 12.66 -5.01 -11.81
N GLY A 137 12.97 -6.14 -11.18
CA GLY A 137 14.11 -6.26 -10.25
C GLY A 137 13.74 -6.77 -8.84
N GLY A 138 14.68 -6.56 -7.93
CA GLY A 138 14.64 -6.99 -6.54
C GLY A 138 14.21 -5.89 -5.58
N CYS A 139 13.38 -6.26 -4.63
CA CYS A 139 13.07 -5.51 -3.42
C CYS A 139 14.14 -5.82 -2.38
N LYS A 140 14.82 -4.77 -1.89
CA LYS A 140 15.93 -4.87 -0.96
C LYS A 140 15.62 -4.20 0.37
N VAL A 141 15.99 -4.85 1.46
CA VAL A 141 15.77 -4.39 2.83
C VAL A 141 16.99 -4.69 3.68
N ARG A 142 17.40 -3.72 4.51
CA ARG A 142 18.55 -3.87 5.41
C ARG A 142 18.32 -4.96 6.45
N ALA A 143 19.42 -5.46 7.02
CA ALA A 143 19.39 -6.37 8.15
C ALA A 143 18.44 -5.88 9.27
N ARG A 144 17.56 -6.75 9.77
CA ARG A 144 16.67 -6.48 10.92
C ARG A 144 15.84 -5.20 10.77
N GLN A 145 15.40 -4.90 9.55
CA GLN A 145 14.50 -3.80 9.23
C GLN A 145 13.28 -4.29 8.46
N CYS A 146 12.22 -3.50 8.50
CA CYS A 146 11.11 -3.58 7.56
C CYS A 146 11.20 -2.43 6.57
N ILE A 147 10.65 -2.61 5.38
CA ILE A 147 10.41 -1.54 4.41
C ILE A 147 8.92 -1.51 4.09
N ARG A 148 8.40 -0.30 3.87
CA ARG A 148 7.11 -0.13 3.22
C ARG A 148 7.36 -0.11 1.72
N THR A 149 6.80 -1.07 0.98
CA THR A 149 7.01 -1.11 -0.46
C THR A 149 6.24 0.02 -1.14
N GLN A 150 5.00 0.24 -0.72
CA GLN A 150 4.12 1.31 -1.20
C GLN A 150 2.90 1.49 -0.29
N CYS A 151 2.18 2.57 -0.53
CA CYS A 151 0.84 2.83 0.00
C CYS A 151 -0.14 3.01 -1.16
N VAL A 152 -1.22 2.24 -1.17
CA VAL A 152 -2.33 2.37 -2.13
C VAL A 152 -3.58 2.69 -1.34
N GLY A 153 -4.05 3.93 -1.40
CA GLY A 153 -5.11 4.40 -0.50
C GLY A 153 -4.69 4.25 0.96
N GLU A 154 -5.40 3.39 1.71
CA GLU A 154 -5.08 3.08 3.10
C GLU A 154 -4.32 1.76 3.26
N ALA A 155 -4.18 0.97 2.20
CA ALA A 155 -3.51 -0.33 2.19
C ALA A 155 -2.01 -0.19 1.93
N ALA A 156 -1.22 -1.00 2.63
CA ALA A 156 0.20 -1.11 2.37
C ALA A 156 0.70 -2.55 2.51
N ILE A 157 1.76 -2.82 1.76
CA ILE A 157 2.52 -4.06 1.79
C ILE A 157 3.89 -3.72 2.36
N ALA A 158 4.32 -4.47 3.39
CA ALA A 158 5.64 -4.31 3.98
C ALA A 158 6.44 -5.61 3.87
N LEU A 159 7.73 -5.48 3.60
CA LEU A 159 8.71 -6.56 3.59
C LEU A 159 9.63 -6.39 4.80
N CYS A 160 9.69 -7.40 5.67
CA CYS A 160 10.52 -7.42 6.87
C CYS A 160 11.63 -8.46 6.73
N ASN A 161 12.86 -8.05 7.04
CA ASN A 161 14.05 -8.88 7.01
C ASN A 161 14.39 -9.40 8.40
N ASP A 162 14.27 -10.71 8.58
CA ASP A 162 14.54 -11.35 9.86
C ASP A 162 16.06 -11.65 10.02
N ASN A 163 16.86 -11.48 8.98
CA ASN A 163 18.29 -11.78 8.97
C ASN A 163 19.15 -10.64 9.53
N TYR A 164 20.40 -10.98 9.85
CA TYR A 164 21.45 -10.05 10.26
C TYR A 164 22.29 -9.51 9.08
N TYR A 165 21.84 -9.75 7.85
CA TYR A 165 22.44 -9.24 6.62
C TYR A 165 21.34 -8.69 5.71
N ASP A 166 21.72 -7.84 4.76
CA ASP A 166 20.78 -7.26 3.80
C ASP A 166 20.12 -8.35 2.96
N LEU A 167 18.81 -8.28 2.82
CA LEU A 167 18.00 -9.23 2.08
C LEU A 167 17.59 -8.59 0.75
N GLU A 168 17.77 -9.35 -0.32
CA GLU A 168 17.24 -9.06 -1.64
C GLU A 168 16.33 -10.23 -2.07
N VAL A 169 15.11 -9.91 -2.46
CA VAL A 169 14.13 -10.86 -3.02
C VAL A 169 13.46 -10.20 -4.23
N SER A 170 12.96 -10.97 -5.19
CA SER A 170 12.19 -10.35 -6.29
C SER A 170 10.96 -9.64 -5.72
N CYS A 171 10.62 -8.46 -6.25
CA CYS A 171 9.40 -7.77 -5.83
C CYS A 171 8.14 -8.61 -6.18
N GLY A 172 8.19 -9.42 -7.24
CA GLY A 172 7.16 -10.42 -7.56
C GLY A 172 6.96 -11.46 -6.45
N HIS A 173 8.03 -11.94 -5.80
CA HIS A 173 7.89 -12.87 -4.66
C HIS A 173 7.20 -12.22 -3.45
N VAL A 174 7.50 -10.93 -3.19
CA VAL A 174 6.77 -10.16 -2.17
C VAL A 174 5.29 -10.04 -2.55
N ALA A 175 5.00 -9.80 -3.82
CA ALA A 175 3.64 -9.73 -4.35
C ALA A 175 2.88 -11.06 -4.17
N ASP A 176 3.55 -12.19 -4.37
CA ASP A 176 2.99 -13.53 -4.21
C ASP A 176 2.61 -13.82 -2.75
N LEU A 177 3.47 -13.48 -1.79
CA LEU A 177 3.18 -13.62 -0.37
C LEU A 177 2.04 -12.69 0.06
N ALA A 178 1.99 -11.46 -0.45
CA ALA A 178 0.89 -10.51 -0.20
C ALA A 178 -0.43 -10.97 -0.81
N GLN A 179 -0.39 -11.55 -2.01
CA GLN A 179 -1.57 -12.10 -2.69
C GLN A 179 -2.16 -13.28 -1.92
N ALA A 180 -1.32 -14.13 -1.33
CA ALA A 180 -1.77 -15.20 -0.45
C ALA A 180 -2.53 -14.64 0.76
N ILE A 181 -2.06 -13.54 1.37
CA ILE A 181 -2.78 -12.85 2.45
C ILE A 181 -4.10 -12.28 1.94
N ALA A 182 -4.11 -11.60 0.79
CA ALA A 182 -5.32 -11.02 0.20
C ALA A 182 -6.41 -12.07 -0.11
N HIS A 183 -6.00 -13.28 -0.46
CA HIS A 183 -6.90 -14.38 -0.78
C HIS A 183 -7.38 -15.14 0.48
N ASP A 184 -6.47 -15.51 1.38
CA ASP A 184 -6.78 -16.39 2.52
C ASP A 184 -7.22 -15.62 3.77
N CYS A 185 -6.82 -14.35 3.90
CA CYS A 185 -7.16 -13.46 5.02
C CYS A 185 -8.17 -12.41 4.58
N ILE A 186 -9.35 -12.87 4.13
CA ILE A 186 -10.44 -12.02 3.64
C ILE A 186 -11.60 -11.96 4.65
N TRP A 187 -12.02 -10.74 4.97
CA TRP A 187 -13.29 -10.46 5.65
C TRP A 187 -14.22 -9.74 4.69
N VAL A 188 -15.52 -9.99 4.81
CA VAL A 188 -16.52 -9.40 3.91
C VAL A 188 -17.58 -8.67 4.70
N ASP A 189 -17.91 -7.46 4.25
CA ASP A 189 -19.11 -6.75 4.70
C ASP A 189 -20.26 -7.10 3.77
N ILE A 190 -21.34 -7.59 4.37
CA ILE A 190 -22.58 -7.89 3.67
C ILE A 190 -23.48 -6.67 3.82
N CYS A 191 -23.75 -6.00 2.70
CA CYS A 191 -24.73 -4.93 2.66
C CYS A 191 -26.10 -5.49 2.33
N SER A 192 -27.11 -4.98 3.04
CA SER A 192 -28.52 -5.28 2.80
C SER A 192 -29.26 -3.98 2.54
N ASP A 193 -29.77 -3.83 1.30
CA ASP A 193 -30.71 -2.79 0.90
C ASP A 193 -32.12 -3.39 0.93
N PRO A 194 -33.15 -2.72 1.47
CA PRO A 194 -34.54 -3.18 1.38
C PRO A 194 -35.03 -3.56 -0.02
N LYS A 195 -34.39 -3.05 -1.09
CA LYS A 195 -34.75 -3.26 -2.49
C LYS A 195 -33.85 -4.28 -3.22
N GLN A 196 -32.81 -4.81 -2.59
CA GLN A 196 -31.89 -5.77 -3.21
C GLN A 196 -31.54 -6.93 -2.26
N PRO A 197 -31.27 -8.13 -2.79
CA PRO A 197 -30.73 -9.20 -1.97
C PRO A 197 -29.40 -8.78 -1.32
N ALA A 198 -29.12 -9.36 -0.16
CA ALA A 198 -27.85 -9.17 0.54
C ALA A 198 -26.69 -9.51 -0.40
N HIS A 199 -25.73 -8.61 -0.50
CA HIS A 199 -24.56 -8.74 -1.38
C HIS A 199 -23.29 -8.30 -0.66
N ILE A 200 -22.15 -8.81 -1.11
CA ILE A 200 -20.84 -8.35 -0.64
C ILE A 200 -20.63 -6.95 -1.20
N CYS A 201 -20.50 -5.96 -0.32
CA CYS A 201 -20.25 -4.57 -0.71
C CYS A 201 -18.82 -4.14 -0.44
N LYS A 202 -18.12 -4.79 0.49
CA LYS A 202 -16.72 -4.52 0.76
C LYS A 202 -15.97 -5.77 1.17
N THR A 203 -14.73 -5.87 0.72
CA THR A 203 -13.78 -6.89 1.14
C THR A 203 -12.64 -6.23 1.89
N TRP A 204 -12.15 -6.90 2.92
CA TRP A 204 -11.08 -6.42 3.76
C TRP A 204 -10.00 -7.48 3.86
N SER A 205 -8.75 -7.05 3.95
CA SER A 205 -7.63 -7.95 4.21
C SER A 205 -6.62 -7.33 5.17
N ALA A 206 -5.90 -8.19 5.87
CA ALA A 206 -4.83 -7.91 6.82
C ALA A 206 -4.21 -9.23 7.27
N GLY A 207 -2.91 -9.24 7.47
CA GLY A 207 -2.21 -10.43 7.96
C GLY A 207 -0.73 -10.39 7.70
N GLN A 208 -0.09 -11.54 7.83
CA GLN A 208 1.32 -11.69 7.50
C GLN A 208 1.63 -13.09 6.98
N ASN A 209 2.66 -13.21 6.14
CA ASN A 209 3.10 -14.47 5.57
C ASN A 209 4.63 -14.57 5.66
N PHE A 210 5.10 -15.65 6.26
CA PHE A 210 6.53 -15.89 6.50
C PHE A 210 7.12 -16.78 5.42
N ASP A 211 8.32 -16.43 4.99
CA ASP A 211 9.13 -17.27 4.13
C ASP A 211 10.57 -17.32 4.63
N GLY A 212 10.78 -18.17 5.63
CA GLY A 212 12.09 -18.53 6.18
C GLY A 212 12.87 -17.34 6.75
N SER A 213 13.50 -16.58 5.85
CA SER A 213 14.38 -15.46 6.11
C SER A 213 13.67 -14.11 6.16
N HIS A 214 12.38 -14.04 5.82
CA HIS A 214 11.63 -12.78 5.77
C HIS A 214 10.13 -12.97 6.01
N ASN A 215 9.45 -11.85 6.22
CA ASN A 215 8.03 -11.78 6.49
C ASN A 215 7.39 -10.67 5.65
N VAL A 216 6.27 -10.97 5.00
CA VAL A 216 5.45 -9.98 4.30
C VAL A 216 4.22 -9.67 5.12
N ILE A 217 3.92 -8.39 5.29
CA ILE A 217 2.79 -7.90 6.08
C ILE A 217 1.85 -7.11 5.15
N VAL A 218 0.55 -7.36 5.27
CA VAL A 218 -0.51 -6.54 4.66
C VAL A 218 -1.29 -5.88 5.80
N GLY A 219 -1.46 -4.56 5.70
CA GLY A 219 -2.22 -3.79 6.69
C GLY A 219 -2.35 -2.32 6.32
N ASN A 220 -2.78 -1.52 7.29
CA ASN A 220 -2.96 -0.09 7.12
C ASN A 220 -1.63 0.64 6.93
N CYS A 221 -1.60 1.60 6.01
CA CYS A 221 -0.47 2.48 5.76
C CYS A 221 0.09 3.09 7.05
N GLY A 222 -0.75 3.57 7.96
CA GLY A 222 -0.32 4.11 9.25
C GLY A 222 0.20 3.06 10.24
N ALA A 223 -0.17 1.79 10.07
CA ALA A 223 0.36 0.69 10.88
C ALA A 223 1.75 0.23 10.41
N VAL A 224 1.98 0.31 9.10
CA VAL A 224 3.23 -0.13 8.46
C VAL A 224 4.11 1.04 7.99
N SER A 225 3.77 2.25 8.40
CA SER A 225 4.65 3.40 8.38
C SER A 225 4.84 3.86 9.80
N SER A 226 6.09 3.85 10.27
CA SER A 226 6.38 4.65 11.44
C SER A 226 6.06 6.10 11.10
N SER A 227 5.44 6.82 12.02
CA SER A 227 5.31 8.27 12.03
C SER A 227 6.65 9.02 12.12
N GLY A 228 7.71 8.44 11.56
CA GLY A 228 9.02 9.00 11.31
C GLY A 228 9.52 8.39 10.01
N GLN A 229 10.01 9.27 9.14
CA GLN A 229 10.75 8.93 7.92
C GLN A 229 11.72 7.76 8.12
N PRO A 230 12.09 7.06 7.04
CA PRO A 230 13.04 5.95 7.14
C PRO A 230 14.24 6.34 8.01
N VAL A 231 14.51 5.52 9.03
CA VAL A 231 15.66 5.75 9.90
C VAL A 231 16.90 5.49 9.06
N LYS A 232 17.57 6.56 8.62
CA LYS A 232 18.89 6.46 8.00
C LYS A 232 19.81 5.68 8.94
N ALA A 233 20.45 4.66 8.40
CA ALA A 233 21.53 3.94 9.08
C ALA A 233 22.71 4.85 9.36
#